data_AF-A0A4U2ZFV5-F1
#
_entry.id   AF-A0A4U2ZFV5-F1
#
_cell.length_a   1.000
_cell.length_b   1.000
_cell.length_c   1.000
_cell.angle_alpha   90.00
_cell.angle_beta   90.00
_cell.angle_gamma   90.00
#
_symmetry.space_group_name_H-M   'P 1'
#
loop_
_entity.id
_entity.type
_entity.pdbx_description
1 polymer ?
#
loop_
_entity_poly.entity_id
_entity_poly.type
_entity_poly.pdbx_seq_one_letter_code
_entity_poly.pdbx_strand_id
1 'polypeptide(L)'
;MDGNYKCCIDIRLSGGDIQFDVSDDTQLFRFKSGIGFVAIPHFFITLSALYKEEISEAQLDCHGNADYYLFSSDGQNLFIEHVGHYPQRTDTYQFKLKAYMEAISCAFLSYLQQLEKEGILPLKEQEFGHPLGDDVLHAFDNFSAVLSS
;
A
#
# COMPACT_ATOMS: atom_id res chain seq x y z
N MET A 1 -1.38 12.59 17.47
CA MET A 1 -0.65 11.94 16.38
C MET A 1 0.69 11.51 16.96
N ASP A 2 0.77 10.26 17.41
CA ASP A 2 2.01 9.69 17.92
C ASP A 2 2.78 9.07 16.75
N GLY A 3 3.89 9.71 16.37
CA GLY A 3 4.86 9.25 15.37
C GLY A 3 4.94 10.14 14.12
N ASN A 4 6.16 10.42 13.65
CA ASN A 4 6.44 11.12 12.39
C ASN A 4 6.32 10.17 11.19
N TYR A 5 5.18 9.51 11.05
CA TYR A 5 4.95 8.62 9.92
C TYR A 5 4.89 9.40 8.61
N LYS A 6 5.66 8.96 7.62
CA LYS A 6 5.68 9.54 6.26
C LYS A 6 5.52 8.42 5.26
N CYS A 7 4.75 8.68 4.22
CA CYS A 7 4.61 7.79 3.08
C CYS A 7 4.91 8.55 1.77
N CYS A 8 5.63 7.91 0.86
CA CYS A 8 5.87 8.37 -0.50
C CYS A 8 5.39 7.29 -1.48
N ILE A 9 4.73 7.70 -2.56
CA ILE A 9 4.12 6.80 -3.53
C ILE A 9 4.70 7.09 -4.90
N ASP A 10 5.14 6.03 -5.57
CA ASP A 10 5.56 6.02 -6.97
C ASP A 10 4.78 4.92 -7.70
N ILE A 11 4.01 5.29 -8.71
CA ILE A 11 3.23 4.36 -9.56
C ILE A 11 3.59 4.66 -11.01
N ARG A 12 4.20 3.67 -11.68
CA ARG A 12 4.52 3.77 -13.10
C ARG A 12 3.30 3.48 -13.94
N LEU A 13 2.57 4.52 -14.35
CA LEU A 13 1.31 4.38 -15.09
C LEU A 13 1.41 3.51 -16.36
N SER A 14 2.55 3.55 -17.08
CA SER A 14 2.76 2.78 -18.31
C SER A 14 3.19 1.32 -18.10
N GLY A 15 3.67 0.96 -16.90
CA GLY A 15 4.24 -0.37 -16.61
C GLY A 15 3.50 -1.12 -15.50
N GLY A 16 2.70 -0.42 -14.71
CA GLY A 16 2.00 -0.96 -13.56
C GLY A 16 2.90 -1.22 -12.36
N ASP A 17 4.21 -0.99 -12.40
CA ASP A 17 5.04 -1.10 -11.21
C ASP A 17 4.63 -0.08 -10.16
N ILE A 18 4.64 -0.49 -8.89
CA ILE A 18 4.30 0.36 -7.75
C ILE A 18 5.38 0.27 -6.67
N GLN A 19 5.52 1.37 -5.94
CA GLN A 19 6.34 1.45 -4.74
C GLN A 19 5.69 2.39 -3.73
N PHE A 20 5.39 1.86 -2.53
CA PHE A 20 4.98 2.64 -1.37
C PHE A 20 6.09 2.59 -0.31
N ASP A 21 6.71 3.74 -0.07
CA ASP A 21 7.78 3.90 0.91
C ASP A 21 7.21 4.52 2.17
N VAL A 22 7.03 3.74 3.22
CA VAL A 22 6.54 4.24 4.51
C VAL A 22 7.59 4.10 5.59
N SER A 23 7.80 5.20 6.32
CA SER A 23 8.85 5.38 7.30
C SER A 23 8.33 6.03 8.57
N ASP A 24 9.00 5.74 9.66
CA ASP A 24 8.94 6.47 10.92
C ASP A 24 10.35 6.97 11.29
N ASP A 25 10.60 7.29 12.56
CA ASP A 25 11.89 7.80 13.01
C ASP A 25 13.01 6.73 13.02
N THR A 26 12.69 5.44 12.92
CA THR A 26 13.67 4.34 13.10
C THR A 26 13.84 3.45 11.88
N GLN A 27 12.83 3.33 11.03
CA GLN A 27 12.85 2.38 9.92
C GLN A 27 12.14 2.93 8.67
N LEU A 28 12.51 2.36 7.52
CA LEU A 28 11.89 2.62 6.23
C LEU A 28 11.54 1.29 5.58
N PHE A 29 10.24 1.03 5.45
CA PHE A 29 9.72 -0.09 4.70
C PHE A 29 9.35 0.35 3.28
N ARG A 30 9.61 -0.52 2.31
CA ARG A 30 9.29 -0.28 0.90
C ARG A 30 8.46 -1.44 0.37
N PHE A 31 7.16 -1.24 0.24
CA PHE A 31 6.30 -2.18 -0.46
C PHE A 31 6.47 -1.95 -1.96
N LYS A 32 6.97 -2.96 -2.67
CA LYS A 32 7.15 -2.93 -4.13
C LYS A 32 6.40 -4.10 -4.74
N SER A 33 5.67 -3.82 -5.80
CA SER A 33 5.02 -4.86 -6.58
C SER A 33 4.96 -4.47 -8.05
N GLY A 34 4.94 -5.45 -8.95
CA GLY A 34 4.43 -5.25 -10.30
C GLY A 34 2.89 -5.29 -10.31
N ILE A 35 2.30 -4.97 -11.46
CA ILE A 35 0.86 -5.10 -11.71
C ILE A 35 0.00 -4.32 -10.68
N GLY A 36 0.15 -3.00 -10.66
CA GLY A 36 -0.45 -2.10 -9.68
C GLY A 36 -1.97 -2.20 -9.60
N PHE A 37 -2.65 -2.50 -10.71
CA PHE A 37 -4.11 -2.69 -10.72
C PHE A 37 -4.57 -3.93 -9.94
N VAL A 38 -3.67 -4.89 -9.65
CA VAL A 38 -3.92 -6.03 -8.77
C VAL A 38 -3.33 -5.78 -7.38
N ALA A 39 -2.09 -5.30 -7.33
CA ALA A 39 -1.34 -5.17 -6.09
C ALA A 39 -1.88 -4.07 -5.17
N ILE A 40 -2.28 -2.91 -5.70
CA ILE A 40 -2.80 -1.80 -4.89
C ILE A 40 -4.12 -2.19 -4.20
N PRO A 41 -5.15 -2.72 -4.92
CA PRO A 41 -6.38 -3.14 -4.26
C PRO A 41 -6.14 -4.20 -3.18
N HIS A 42 -5.31 -5.21 -3.49
CA HIS A 42 -5.01 -6.27 -2.54
C HIS A 42 -4.31 -5.73 -1.28
N PHE A 43 -3.38 -4.79 -1.44
CA PHE A 43 -2.72 -4.10 -0.34
C PHE A 43 -3.72 -3.35 0.55
N PHE A 44 -4.62 -2.55 -0.03
CA PHE A 44 -5.64 -1.81 0.72
C PHE A 44 -6.65 -2.71 1.44
N ILE A 45 -7.10 -3.78 0.77
CA ILE A 45 -8.03 -4.76 1.36
C ILE A 45 -7.37 -5.45 2.56
N THR A 46 -6.14 -5.92 2.40
CA THR A 46 -5.38 -6.59 3.47
C THR A 46 -5.20 -5.70 4.69
N LEU A 47 -4.76 -4.45 4.50
CA LEU A 47 -4.62 -3.52 5.63
C LEU A 47 -5.95 -3.22 6.32
N SER A 48 -7.03 -3.07 5.55
CA SER A 48 -8.37 -2.84 6.10
C SER A 48 -8.84 -4.02 6.94
N ALA A 49 -8.64 -5.25 6.46
CA ALA A 49 -9.03 -6.48 7.16
C ALA A 49 -8.21 -6.69 8.44
N LEU A 50 -6.90 -6.41 8.40
CA LEU A 50 -6.03 -6.45 9.59
C LEU A 50 -6.46 -5.41 10.64
N TYR A 51 -6.84 -4.21 10.21
CA TYR A 51 -7.28 -3.13 11.10
C TYR A 51 -8.62 -3.41 11.78
N LYS A 52 -9.53 -4.08 11.06
CA LYS A 52 -10.81 -4.52 11.61
C LYS A 52 -10.72 -5.83 12.41
N GLU A 53 -9.52 -6.40 12.54
CA GLU A 53 -9.28 -7.69 13.18
C GLU A 53 -10.06 -8.84 12.52
N GLU A 54 -10.41 -8.71 11.23
CA GLU A 54 -11.10 -9.75 10.44
C GLU A 54 -10.14 -10.89 10.07
N ILE A 55 -8.84 -10.55 9.96
CA ILE A 55 -7.73 -11.47 9.75
C ILE A 55 -6.58 -11.09 10.68
N SER A 56 -5.73 -12.07 11.04
CA SER A 56 -4.51 -11.84 11.82
C SER A 56 -3.25 -11.73 10.96
N GLU A 57 -3.27 -12.32 9.75
CA GLU A 57 -2.14 -12.35 8.83
C GLU A 57 -2.60 -12.49 7.37
N ALA A 58 -1.76 -12.01 6.44
CA ALA A 58 -1.91 -12.24 5.01
C ALA A 58 -0.56 -12.11 4.28
N GLN A 59 -0.43 -12.86 3.19
CA GLN A 59 0.70 -12.74 2.26
C GLN A 59 0.31 -11.85 1.07
N LEU A 60 1.19 -10.92 0.71
CA LEU A 60 1.11 -10.11 -0.50
C LEU A 60 2.30 -10.41 -1.40
N ASP A 61 2.03 -10.93 -2.60
CA ASP A 61 3.08 -11.21 -3.59
C ASP A 61 3.54 -9.92 -4.27
N CYS A 62 4.82 -9.85 -4.64
CA CYS A 62 5.39 -8.71 -5.36
C CYS A 62 5.04 -8.68 -6.86
N HIS A 63 4.28 -9.66 -7.39
CA HIS A 63 3.82 -9.71 -8.79
C HIS A 63 4.85 -9.25 -9.84
N GLY A 64 6.04 -9.87 -9.86
CA GLY A 64 7.14 -9.49 -10.74
C GLY A 64 8.45 -10.22 -10.42
N ASN A 65 8.54 -10.76 -9.20
CA ASN A 65 9.53 -11.73 -8.78
C ASN A 65 8.88 -12.75 -7.80
N ALA A 66 9.70 -13.62 -7.21
CA ALA A 66 9.25 -14.61 -6.22
C ALA A 66 9.29 -14.08 -4.78
N ASP A 67 9.49 -12.77 -4.59
CA ASP A 67 9.46 -12.15 -3.28
C ASP A 67 8.01 -11.93 -2.85
N TYR A 68 7.79 -11.89 -1.54
CA TYR A 68 6.50 -11.59 -0.95
C TYR A 68 6.66 -10.88 0.38
N TYR A 69 5.57 -10.29 0.85
CA TYR A 69 5.46 -9.68 2.15
C TYR A 69 4.45 -10.43 3.00
N LEU A 70 4.81 -10.79 4.22
CA LEU A 70 3.87 -11.27 5.22
C LEU A 70 3.48 -10.09 6.11
N PHE A 71 2.21 -9.70 6.07
CA PHE A 71 1.63 -8.69 6.94
C PHE A 71 0.87 -9.40 8.07
N SER A 72 1.10 -9.01 9.31
CA SER A 72 0.34 -9.51 10.46
C SER A 72 0.10 -8.40 11.49
N SER A 73 -0.90 -8.59 12.36
CA SER A 73 -1.34 -7.57 13.31
C SER A 73 -1.75 -8.17 14.65
N ASP A 74 -1.44 -7.46 15.74
CA ASP A 74 -1.97 -7.74 17.09
C ASP A 74 -3.14 -6.80 17.47
N GLY A 75 -3.69 -6.07 16.50
CA GLY A 75 -4.72 -5.04 16.67
C GLY A 75 -4.18 -3.63 16.94
N GLN A 76 -2.94 -3.50 17.41
CA GLN A 76 -2.30 -2.19 17.66
C GLN A 76 -1.08 -1.95 16.78
N ASN A 77 -0.28 -2.98 16.60
CA ASN A 77 0.96 -2.97 15.84
C ASN A 77 0.78 -3.79 14.57
N LEU A 78 1.36 -3.28 13.50
CA LEU A 78 1.54 -3.99 12.24
C LEU A 78 2.96 -4.55 12.21
N PHE A 79 3.09 -5.84 11.95
CA PHE A 79 4.34 -6.52 11.69
C PHE A 79 4.42 -6.86 10.20
N ILE A 80 5.58 -6.61 9.59
CA ILE A 80 5.80 -6.88 8.18
C ILE A 80 7.12 -7.65 8.05
N GLU A 81 7.06 -8.79 7.37
CA GLU A 81 8.25 -9.52 6.94
C GLU A 81 8.35 -9.43 5.41
N HIS A 82 9.46 -8.90 4.91
CA HIS A 82 9.80 -8.98 3.49
C HIS A 82 10.69 -10.19 3.26
N VAL A 83 10.16 -11.19 2.55
CA VAL A 83 10.87 -12.43 2.23
C VAL A 83 11.38 -12.34 0.80
N GLY A 84 12.66 -12.01 0.67
CA GLY A 84 13.37 -11.93 -0.59
C GLY A 84 13.89 -13.30 -1.04
N HIS A 85 13.71 -13.63 -2.31
CA HIS A 85 14.10 -14.91 -2.89
C HIS A 85 15.57 -14.93 -3.34
N TYR A 86 16.14 -13.81 -3.78
CA TYR A 86 17.55 -13.73 -4.19
C TYR A 86 18.19 -12.32 -4.05
N PRO A 87 19.21 -12.12 -3.19
CA PRO A 87 19.69 -13.09 -2.20
C PRO A 87 18.60 -13.40 -1.18
N GLN A 88 18.59 -14.63 -0.65
CA GLN A 88 17.65 -15.01 0.40
C GLN A 88 17.87 -14.12 1.61
N ARG A 89 16.86 -13.30 1.91
CA ARG A 89 16.90 -12.33 3.01
C ARG A 89 15.49 -12.15 3.54
N THR A 90 15.39 -12.08 4.86
CA THR A 90 14.18 -11.66 5.54
C THR A 90 14.46 -10.38 6.29
N ASP A 91 13.75 -9.31 5.92
CA ASP A 91 13.75 -8.05 6.66
C ASP A 91 12.44 -7.92 7.43
N THR A 92 12.51 -7.50 8.68
CA THR A 92 11.33 -7.35 9.54
C THR A 92 11.14 -5.89 9.93
N TYR A 93 9.87 -5.48 10.00
CA TYR A 93 9.46 -4.12 10.34
C TYR A 93 8.29 -4.17 11.32
N GLN A 94 8.21 -3.18 12.19
CA GLN A 94 7.10 -3.04 13.13
C GLN A 94 6.61 -1.60 13.20
N PHE A 95 5.35 -1.37 12.85
CA PHE A 95 4.74 -0.04 12.87
C PHE A 95 3.51 0.00 13.77
N LYS A 96 3.08 1.19 14.18
CA LYS A 96 1.72 1.38 14.73
C LYS A 96 0.73 1.27 13.58
N LEU A 97 -0.20 0.32 13.67
CA LEU A 97 -1.09 -0.05 12.56
C LEU A 97 -1.89 1.15 12.06
N LYS A 98 -2.57 1.86 12.97
CA LYS A 98 -3.36 3.04 12.62
C LYS A 98 -2.53 4.13 11.97
N ALA A 99 -1.38 4.49 12.55
CA ALA A 99 -0.53 5.55 12.03
C ALA A 99 0.09 5.19 10.66
N TYR A 100 0.43 3.93 10.46
CA TYR A 100 0.90 3.40 9.19
C TYR A 100 -0.17 3.55 8.09
N MET A 101 -1.41 3.16 8.38
CA MET A 101 -2.52 3.29 7.45
C MET A 101 -2.89 4.75 7.16
N GLU A 102 -2.89 5.62 8.18
CA GLU A 102 -3.13 7.06 8.02
C GLU A 102 -2.08 7.69 7.09
N ALA A 103 -0.79 7.35 7.26
CA ALA A 103 0.27 7.86 6.40
C ALA A 103 0.08 7.44 4.94
N ILE A 104 -0.32 6.19 4.68
CA ILE A 104 -0.66 5.70 3.34
C ILE A 104 -1.87 6.45 2.80
N SER A 105 -2.94 6.61 3.58
CA SER A 105 -4.16 7.29 3.15
C SER A 105 -3.87 8.73 2.73
N CYS A 106 -3.15 9.48 3.57
CA CYS A 106 -2.77 10.86 3.27
C CYS A 106 -1.86 10.96 2.03
N ALA A 107 -0.87 10.08 1.90
CA ALA A 107 0.02 10.09 0.75
C ALA A 107 -0.72 9.75 -0.55
N PHE A 108 -1.60 8.74 -0.53
CA PHE A 108 -2.33 8.32 -1.73
C PHE A 108 -3.33 9.38 -2.17
N LEU A 109 -4.04 10.02 -1.23
CA LEU A 109 -4.90 11.16 -1.54
C LEU A 109 -4.10 12.33 -2.15
N SER A 110 -2.93 12.64 -1.57
CA SER A 110 -2.05 13.71 -2.09
C SER A 110 -1.55 13.38 -3.50
N TYR A 111 -1.23 12.11 -3.76
CA TYR A 111 -0.81 11.61 -5.06
C TYR A 111 -1.93 11.76 -6.10
N LEU A 112 -3.17 11.37 -5.77
CA LEU A 112 -4.33 11.56 -6.65
C LEU A 112 -4.55 13.04 -6.99
N GLN A 113 -4.51 13.92 -5.97
CA GLN A 113 -4.64 15.37 -6.17
C GLN A 113 -3.53 15.96 -7.05
N GLN A 114 -2.32 15.43 -6.98
CA GLN A 114 -1.23 15.84 -7.86
C GLN A 114 -1.54 15.44 -9.31
N LEU A 115 -1.98 14.22 -9.55
CA LEU A 115 -2.33 13.74 -10.88
C LEU A 115 -3.52 14.51 -11.50
N GLU A 116 -4.49 14.93 -10.68
CA GLU A 116 -5.57 15.82 -11.11
C GLU A 116 -5.03 17.18 -11.56
N LYS A 117 -4.12 17.78 -10.79
CA LYS A 117 -3.48 19.06 -11.15
C LYS A 117 -2.65 18.97 -12.42
N GLU A 118 -2.04 17.82 -12.66
CA GLU A 118 -1.26 17.52 -13.87
C GLU A 118 -2.15 17.16 -15.07
N GLY A 119 -3.48 17.05 -14.88
CA GLY A 119 -4.43 16.71 -15.94
C GLY A 119 -4.36 15.24 -16.38
N ILE A 120 -3.77 14.39 -15.55
CA ILE A 120 -3.71 12.94 -15.75
C ILE A 120 -5.02 12.28 -15.29
N LEU A 121 -5.57 12.76 -14.17
CA LEU A 121 -6.90 12.36 -13.69
C LEU A 121 -7.97 13.44 -13.99
N PRO A 122 -9.24 13.06 -14.22
CA PRO A 122 -9.72 11.68 -14.37
C PRO A 122 -9.18 11.03 -15.66
N LEU A 123 -9.03 9.70 -15.65
CA LEU A 123 -8.59 8.97 -16.83
C LEU A 123 -9.59 9.18 -17.97
N LYS A 124 -9.08 9.53 -19.17
CA LYS A 124 -9.93 9.78 -20.35
C LYS A 124 -10.63 8.52 -20.83
N GLU A 125 -9.97 7.38 -20.71
CA GLU A 125 -10.50 6.05 -20.99
C GLU A 125 -10.07 5.11 -19.85
N GLN A 126 -10.98 4.24 -19.40
CA GLN A 126 -10.64 3.16 -18.47
C GLN A 126 -9.88 2.09 -19.24
N GLU A 127 -8.56 2.26 -19.35
CA GLU A 127 -7.70 1.23 -19.89
C GLU A 127 -7.73 0.01 -18.95
N PHE A 128 -8.03 -1.17 -19.51
CA PHE A 128 -7.99 -2.41 -18.75
C PHE A 128 -6.59 -2.60 -18.16
N GLY A 129 -6.52 -2.76 -16.84
CA GLY A 129 -5.25 -2.91 -16.12
C GLY A 129 -4.51 -1.61 -15.83
N HIS A 130 -5.14 -0.43 -15.99
CA HIS A 130 -4.54 0.81 -15.54
C HIS A 130 -4.34 0.78 -14.00
N PRO A 131 -3.16 1.13 -13.47
CA PRO A 131 -2.86 1.03 -12.03
C PRO A 131 -3.63 2.05 -11.15
N LEU A 132 -4.50 2.85 -11.76
CA LEU A 132 -5.44 3.76 -11.10
C LEU A 132 -6.85 3.64 -11.69
N GLY A 133 -7.20 2.46 -12.22
CA GLY A 133 -8.55 2.17 -12.69
C GLY A 133 -9.57 2.13 -11.55
N ASP A 134 -10.85 1.96 -11.91
CA ASP A 134 -11.96 2.04 -10.97
C ASP A 134 -11.81 1.10 -9.76
N ASP A 135 -11.31 -0.13 -9.96
CA ASP A 135 -11.10 -1.09 -8.87
C ASP A 135 -10.10 -0.56 -7.83
N VAL A 136 -9.06 0.16 -8.27
CA VAL A 136 -8.05 0.76 -7.39
C VAL A 136 -8.64 1.93 -6.60
N LEU A 137 -9.36 2.81 -7.29
CA LEU A 137 -9.98 3.97 -6.66
C LEU A 137 -11.06 3.53 -5.66
N HIS A 138 -11.89 2.55 -6.02
CA HIS A 138 -12.89 1.99 -5.12
C HIS A 138 -12.25 1.26 -3.93
N ALA A 139 -11.16 0.52 -4.12
CA ALA A 139 -10.43 -0.09 -3.01
C ALA A 139 -9.86 0.97 -2.06
N PHE A 140 -9.35 2.08 -2.60
CA PHE A 140 -8.87 3.21 -1.80
C PHE A 140 -10.00 3.90 -1.01
N ASP A 141 -11.15 4.16 -1.64
CA ASP A 141 -12.30 4.77 -0.98
C ASP A 141 -12.75 3.92 0.22
N ASN A 142 -12.85 2.60 0.04
CA ASN A 142 -13.17 1.68 1.12
C ASN A 142 -12.11 1.70 2.24
N PHE A 143 -10.82 1.65 1.89
CA PHE A 143 -9.73 1.72 2.85
C PHE A 143 -9.73 3.02 3.67
N SER A 144 -9.93 4.16 3.01
CA SER A 144 -9.98 5.47 3.67
C SER A 144 -11.20 5.63 4.59
N ALA A 145 -12.34 5.05 4.20
CA ALA A 145 -13.56 5.05 5.02
C ALA A 145 -13.35 4.32 6.36
N VAL A 146 -12.59 3.22 6.36
CA VAL A 146 -12.29 2.42 7.57
C VAL A 146 -11.48 3.19 8.61
N LEU A 147 -10.69 4.18 8.19
CA LEU A 147 -9.93 5.04 9.10
C LEU A 147 -10.78 6.17 9.71
N SER A 148 -11.91 6.48 9.09
CA SER A 148 -12.81 7.56 9.49
C SER A 148 -13.93 7.10 10.43
N SER A 149 -14.10 5.79 10.59
CA SER A 149 -15.06 5.13 11.51
C SER A 149 -14.48 4.96 12.91
#